data_AF-A0A2D8A4P9-F1
#
_entry.id   AF-A0A2D8A4P9-F1
#
_cell.length_a   1.000
_cell.length_b   1.000
_cell.length_c   1.000
_cell.angle_alpha   90.00
_cell.angle_beta   90.00
_cell.angle_gamma   90.00
#
_symmetry.space_group_name_H-M   'P 1'
#
loop_
_entity.id
_entity.type
_entity.pdbx_description
1 polymer ?
#
loop_
_entity_poly.entity_id
_entity_poly.type
_entity_poly.pdbx_seq_one_letter_code
_entity_poly.pdbx_strand_id
1 'polypeptide(L)'
;MGDELMISDPLTVITLIPILVSLVLLIVPKITSSAEGLARASRAISMGVSLGMLAITTMIFFGEIGNVDWSNYNSGYYLTNDPVALIPSIGVYWKVGADALSFPMIWLTTLLIPISMLVEWDAKKGHLFHPLILMMEGALIGVFVSLDMFVFYAFWELTLVPMFFLIMIWGGEDRKYASMKFFIYTF
;
A
#
# COMPACT_ATOMS: atom_id res chain seq x y z
N MET A 1 19.49 -15.34 -14.39
CA MET A 1 20.65 -14.45 -14.59
C MET A 1 20.06 -13.09 -14.91
N GLY A 2 19.87 -12.16 -13.98
CA GLY A 2 20.41 -12.07 -12.63
C GLY A 2 19.38 -12.24 -11.51
N ASP A 3 19.90 -12.64 -10.35
CA ASP A 3 19.20 -12.53 -9.06
C ASP A 3 19.22 -11.05 -8.65
N GLU A 4 18.49 -10.20 -9.37
CA GLU A 4 18.10 -8.92 -8.77
C GLU A 4 17.11 -9.26 -7.66
N LEU A 5 17.57 -9.09 -6.42
CA LEU A 5 16.77 -9.29 -5.22
C LEU A 5 15.45 -8.56 -5.41
N MET A 6 14.31 -9.18 -5.06
CA MET A 6 12.99 -8.53 -5.09
C MET A 6 12.97 -7.15 -4.40
N ILE A 7 13.95 -6.87 -3.54
CA ILE A 7 14.12 -5.65 -2.76
C ILE A 7 14.77 -4.50 -3.57
N SER A 8 15.41 -4.76 -4.72
CA SER A 8 16.00 -3.69 -5.54
C SER A 8 15.00 -2.96 -6.43
N ASP A 9 13.84 -3.56 -6.69
CA ASP A 9 12.80 -2.96 -7.53
C ASP A 9 11.99 -1.89 -6.75
N PRO A 10 11.98 -0.63 -7.21
CA PRO A 10 11.27 0.46 -6.54
C PRO A 10 9.77 0.17 -6.36
N LEU A 11 9.11 -0.52 -7.31
CA LEU A 11 7.69 -0.85 -7.21
C LEU A 11 7.40 -1.85 -6.10
N THR A 12 8.29 -2.83 -5.95
CA THR A 12 8.20 -3.81 -4.87
C THR A 12 8.41 -3.15 -3.50
N VAL A 13 9.35 -2.21 -3.41
CA VAL A 13 9.64 -1.45 -2.19
C VAL A 13 8.45 -0.59 -1.74
N ILE A 14 7.87 0.21 -2.64
CA ILE A 14 6.72 1.07 -2.31
C ILE A 14 5.46 0.28 -1.93
N THR A 15 5.34 -0.95 -2.43
CA THR A 15 4.19 -1.83 -2.13
C THR A 15 4.35 -2.51 -0.76
N LEU A 16 5.53 -3.09 -0.50
CA LEU A 16 5.73 -3.95 0.67
C LEU A 16 6.08 -3.16 1.94
N ILE A 17 6.79 -2.04 1.85
CA ILE A 17 7.19 -1.27 3.05
C ILE A 17 5.98 -0.83 3.88
N PRO A 18 4.92 -0.21 3.32
CA PRO A 18 3.77 0.21 4.11
C PRO A 18 3.07 -0.97 4.82
N ILE A 19 2.97 -2.12 4.16
CA ILE A 19 2.37 -3.35 4.71
C ILE A 19 3.23 -3.92 5.84
N LEU A 20 4.54 -4.00 5.64
CA LEU A 20 5.45 -4.52 6.67
C LEU A 20 5.49 -3.61 7.89
N VAL A 21 5.65 -2.30 7.69
CA VAL A 21 5.68 -1.33 8.79
C VAL A 21 4.36 -1.33 9.55
N SER A 22 3.22 -1.32 8.84
CA SER A 22 1.91 -1.36 9.49
C SER A 22 1.71 -2.62 10.32
N LEU A 23 2.10 -3.79 9.80
CA LEU A 23 2.00 -5.06 10.52
C LEU A 23 2.87 -5.08 11.77
N VAL A 24 4.11 -4.58 11.68
CA VAL A 24 5.01 -4.42 12.85
C VAL A 24 4.38 -3.49 13.89
N LEU A 25 3.85 -2.33 13.48
CA LEU A 25 3.22 -1.37 14.39
C LEU A 25 1.94 -1.90 15.04
N LEU A 26 1.21 -2.81 14.39
CA LEU A 26 -0.01 -3.42 14.94
C LEU A 26 0.28 -4.60 15.90
N ILE A 27 1.37 -5.35 15.68
CA ILE A 27 1.69 -6.57 16.42
C ILE A 27 2.63 -6.30 17.60
N VAL A 28 3.72 -5.55 17.41
CA VAL A 28 4.76 -5.37 18.43
C VAL A 28 4.25 -4.81 19.75
N PRO A 29 3.35 -3.79 19.78
CA PRO A 29 2.80 -3.29 21.04
C PRO A 29 1.98 -4.32 21.83
N LYS A 30 1.53 -5.42 21.22
CA LYS A 30 0.78 -6.48 21.91
C LYS A 30 1.68 -7.52 22.57
N ILE A 31 2.92 -7.65 22.11
CA ILE A 31 3.86 -8.69 22.55
C ILE A 31 4.81 -8.13 23.62
N THR A 32 5.21 -6.86 23.50
CA THR A 32 6.27 -6.28 24.34
C THR A 32 5.69 -5.25 25.31
N SER A 33 6.13 -5.27 26.57
CA SER A 33 5.80 -4.31 27.64
C SER A 33 6.27 -2.86 27.35
N SER A 34 7.05 -2.66 26.28
CA SER A 34 7.40 -1.36 25.67
C SER A 34 6.26 -0.76 24.81
N ALA A 35 5.02 -1.20 25.06
CA ALA A 35 3.83 -0.88 24.27
C ALA A 35 3.47 0.61 24.27
N GLU A 36 3.71 1.35 25.36
CA GLU A 36 3.28 2.74 25.46
C GLU A 36 4.10 3.69 24.59
N GLY A 37 5.41 3.48 24.50
CA GLY A 37 6.30 4.32 23.67
C GLY A 37 6.03 4.12 22.19
N LEU A 38 5.91 2.86 21.76
CA LEU A 38 5.65 2.52 20.37
C LEU A 38 4.22 2.93 19.93
N ALA A 39 3.22 2.82 20.80
CA ALA A 39 1.86 3.27 20.51
C ALA A 39 1.76 4.81 20.38
N ARG A 40 2.60 5.57 21.08
CA ARG A 40 2.69 7.04 20.91
C ARG A 40 3.47 7.41 19.65
N ALA A 41 4.48 6.62 19.30
CA ALA A 41 5.32 6.82 18.13
C ALA A 41 4.67 6.32 16.82
N SER A 42 3.72 5.39 16.88
CA SER A 42 3.13 4.74 15.70
C SER A 42 2.55 5.74 14.71
N ARG A 43 1.92 6.82 15.20
CA ARG A 43 1.41 7.90 14.33
C ARG A 43 2.51 8.60 13.54
N ALA A 44 3.62 8.93 14.21
CA ALA A 44 4.73 9.64 13.59
C ALA A 44 5.50 8.73 12.64
N ILE A 45 5.65 7.44 12.99
CA ILE A 45 6.27 6.43 12.13
C ILE A 45 5.41 6.22 10.88
N SER A 46 4.09 6.00 11.04
CA SER A 46 3.18 5.82 9.90
C SER A 46 3.18 7.04 8.97
N MET A 47 3.10 8.24 9.54
CA MET A 47 3.16 9.48 8.76
C MET A 47 4.51 9.66 8.06
N GLY A 48 5.62 9.34 8.75
CA GLY A 48 6.96 9.42 8.17
C GLY A 48 7.13 8.46 6.99
N VAL A 49 6.58 7.25 7.10
CA VAL A 49 6.61 6.27 6.01
C VAL A 49 5.73 6.70 4.85
N SER A 50 4.50 7.16 5.09
CA SER A 50 3.61 7.63 4.00
C SER A 50 4.18 8.85 3.28
N LEU A 51 4.81 9.79 4.00
CA LEU A 51 5.52 10.92 3.37
C LEU A 51 6.74 10.45 2.57
N GLY A 52 7.45 9.43 3.06
CA GLY A 52 8.54 8.78 2.34
C GLY A 52 8.05 8.15 1.03
N MET A 53 6.92 7.43 1.06
CA MET A 53 6.30 6.85 -0.13
C MET A 53 5.90 7.93 -1.12
N LEU A 54 5.23 9.00 -0.66
CA LEU A 54 4.88 10.14 -1.51
C LEU A 54 6.09 10.80 -2.16
N ALA A 55 7.20 10.95 -1.43
CA ALA A 55 8.43 11.50 -2.00
C ALA A 55 9.00 10.60 -3.10
N ILE A 56 9.06 9.28 -2.86
CA ILE A 56 9.54 8.30 -3.84
C ILE A 56 8.65 8.28 -5.09
N THR A 57 7.32 8.19 -4.92
CA THR A 57 6.40 8.16 -6.06
C THR A 57 6.39 9.46 -6.83
N THR A 58 6.55 10.61 -6.17
CA THR A 58 6.68 11.91 -6.83
C THR A 58 7.97 12.00 -7.64
N MET A 59 9.10 11.50 -7.10
CA MET A 59 10.37 11.45 -7.85
C MET A 59 10.25 10.58 -9.11
N ILE A 60 9.63 9.40 -8.98
CA ILE A 60 9.41 8.50 -10.13
C ILE A 60 8.46 9.14 -11.14
N PHE A 61 7.36 9.73 -10.69
CA PHE A 61 6.36 10.38 -11.56
C PHE A 61 6.99 11.47 -12.42
N PHE A 62 7.75 12.39 -11.82
CA PHE A 62 8.41 13.46 -12.59
C PHE A 62 9.63 12.97 -13.40
N GLY A 63 10.32 11.93 -12.94
CA GLY A 63 11.45 11.34 -13.67
C GLY A 63 11.03 10.63 -14.95
N GLU A 64 9.98 9.82 -14.88
CA GLU A 64 9.48 9.03 -16.02
C GLU A 64 8.60 9.87 -16.95
N ILE A 65 7.63 10.62 -16.42
CA ILE A 65 6.71 11.44 -17.25
C ILE A 65 7.44 12.66 -17.86
N GLY A 66 8.42 13.22 -17.14
CA GLY A 66 9.23 14.33 -17.64
C GLY A 66 10.12 13.97 -18.84
N ASN A 67 10.36 12.68 -19.07
CA ASN A 67 11.21 12.17 -20.14
C ASN A 67 10.41 11.42 -21.23
N VAL A 68 9.07 11.53 -21.23
CA VAL A 68 8.23 10.95 -22.27
C VAL A 68 8.47 11.72 -23.57
N ASP A 69 9.15 11.07 -24.50
CA ASP A 69 9.28 11.54 -25.87
C ASP A 69 7.94 11.37 -26.59
N TRP A 70 7.17 12.45 -26.65
CA TRP A 70 5.85 12.51 -27.29
C TRP A 70 5.86 12.11 -28.78
N SER A 71 7.05 11.99 -29.38
CA SER A 71 7.25 11.53 -30.76
C SER A 71 7.31 10.00 -30.91
N ASN A 72 7.61 9.26 -29.84
CA ASN A 72 7.64 7.80 -29.80
C ASN A 72 6.66 7.28 -28.74
N TYR A 73 5.40 7.06 -29.14
CA TYR A 73 4.42 6.37 -28.30
C TYR A 73 4.83 4.92 -28.08
N ASN A 74 5.64 4.67 -27.06
CA ASN A 74 5.92 3.32 -26.60
C ASN A 74 4.77 2.92 -25.65
N SER A 75 3.79 2.16 -26.15
CA SER A 75 2.59 1.75 -25.39
C SER A 75 2.88 0.60 -24.41
N GLY A 76 4.01 0.67 -23.70
CA GLY A 76 4.48 -0.34 -22.76
C GLY A 76 4.48 0.16 -21.31
N TYR A 77 4.88 -0.72 -20.39
CA TYR A 77 5.15 -0.35 -19.00
C TYR A 77 6.41 0.51 -18.94
N TYR A 78 6.37 1.57 -18.14
CA TYR A 78 7.52 2.44 -17.89
C TYR A 78 8.49 1.79 -16.90
N LEU A 79 7.95 1.13 -15.88
CA LEU A 79 8.69 0.32 -14.93
C LEU A 79 8.11 -1.09 -14.93
N THR A 80 8.95 -2.10 -15.03
CA THR A 80 8.55 -3.51 -14.91
C THR A 80 9.71 -4.32 -14.38
N ASN A 81 9.41 -5.32 -13.55
CA ASN A 81 10.41 -6.26 -13.06
C ASN A 81 10.40 -7.56 -13.89
N ASP A 82 11.49 -8.33 -13.78
CA ASP A 82 11.50 -9.70 -14.22
C ASP A 82 10.62 -10.56 -13.30
N PRO A 83 9.83 -11.51 -13.86
CA PRO A 83 8.90 -12.31 -13.06
C PRO A 83 9.65 -13.24 -12.09
N VAL A 84 9.42 -13.04 -10.79
CA VAL A 84 9.98 -13.91 -9.74
C VAL A 84 8.97 -14.99 -9.38
N ALA A 85 9.35 -16.25 -9.48
CA ALA A 85 8.50 -17.39 -9.16
C ALA A 85 8.12 -17.41 -7.65
N LEU A 86 6.84 -17.26 -7.34
CA LEU A 86 6.32 -17.43 -5.98
C LEU A 86 5.83 -18.86 -5.75
N ILE A 87 4.89 -19.32 -6.59
CA ILE A 87 4.33 -20.67 -6.54
C ILE A 87 4.27 -21.22 -7.97
N PRO A 88 5.37 -21.80 -8.49
CA PRO A 88 5.45 -22.30 -9.86
C PRO A 88 4.38 -23.34 -10.20
N SER A 89 3.93 -24.14 -9.24
CA SER A 89 2.99 -25.25 -9.45
C SER A 89 1.60 -24.79 -9.90
N ILE A 90 1.21 -23.57 -9.55
CA ILE A 90 -0.07 -22.94 -9.95
C ILE A 90 0.16 -21.72 -10.85
N GLY A 91 1.39 -21.49 -11.30
CA GLY A 91 1.74 -20.40 -12.20
C GLY A 91 1.69 -19.00 -11.57
N VAL A 92 1.96 -18.88 -10.27
CA VAL A 92 1.95 -17.58 -9.57
C VAL A 92 3.34 -16.97 -9.57
N TYR A 93 3.45 -15.78 -10.15
CA TYR A 93 4.68 -15.01 -10.23
C TYR A 93 4.52 -13.63 -9.59
N TRP A 94 5.55 -13.19 -8.88
CA TRP A 94 5.70 -11.80 -8.52
C TRP A 94 6.17 -11.03 -9.75
N LYS A 95 5.19 -10.50 -10.48
CA LYS A 95 5.40 -9.61 -11.62
C LYS A 95 4.67 -8.31 -11.35
N VAL A 96 5.44 -7.23 -11.29
CA VAL A 96 4.96 -5.87 -11.06
C VAL A 96 5.36 -4.97 -12.21
N GLY A 97 4.52 -3.98 -12.48
CA GLY A 97 4.80 -2.94 -13.45
C GLY A 97 3.86 -1.76 -13.31
N ALA A 98 4.31 -0.61 -13.80
CA ALA A 98 3.55 0.63 -13.81
C ALA A 98 3.50 1.17 -15.23
N ASP A 99 2.28 1.36 -15.74
CA ASP A 99 2.00 2.01 -17.01
C ASP A 99 1.46 3.44 -16.79
N ALA A 100 1.00 4.07 -17.88
CA ALA A 100 0.44 5.43 -17.85
C ALA A 100 -0.84 5.56 -17.02
N LEU A 101 -1.56 4.46 -16.77
CA LEU A 101 -2.77 4.44 -15.94
C LEU A 101 -2.44 4.13 -14.49
N SER A 102 -1.50 3.22 -14.22
CA SER A 102 -1.07 2.87 -12.86
C SER A 102 -0.42 4.03 -12.14
N PHE A 103 0.47 4.79 -12.81
CA PHE A 103 1.23 5.84 -12.13
C PHE A 103 0.38 6.95 -11.50
N PRO A 104 -0.59 7.56 -12.21
CA PRO A 104 -1.49 8.54 -11.59
C PRO A 104 -2.22 7.97 -10.37
N MET A 105 -2.62 6.70 -10.40
CA MET A 105 -3.33 6.06 -9.31
C MET A 105 -2.44 5.76 -8.10
N ILE A 106 -1.21 5.31 -8.35
CA ILE A 106 -0.19 5.12 -7.29
C ILE A 106 0.13 6.46 -6.64
N TRP A 107 0.41 7.49 -7.43
CA TRP A 107 0.73 8.82 -6.93
C TRP A 107 -0.42 9.42 -6.12
N LEU A 108 -1.64 9.35 -6.66
CA LEU A 108 -2.85 9.80 -5.96
C LEU A 108 -3.05 9.06 -4.64
N THR A 109 -2.81 7.75 -4.60
CA THR A 109 -2.88 6.95 -3.37
C THR A 109 -1.88 7.47 -2.33
N THR A 110 -0.60 7.62 -2.70
CA THR A 110 0.43 8.13 -1.79
C THR A 110 0.23 9.60 -1.38
N LEU A 111 -0.55 10.37 -2.14
CA LEU A 111 -0.92 11.74 -1.79
C LEU A 111 -2.07 11.78 -0.78
N LEU A 112 -3.12 10.98 -1.01
CA LEU A 112 -4.32 11.00 -0.19
C LEU A 112 -4.11 10.40 1.20
N ILE A 113 -3.23 9.42 1.33
CA ILE A 113 -2.96 8.73 2.61
C ILE A 113 -2.42 9.68 3.70
N PRO A 114 -1.31 10.44 3.48
CA PRO A 114 -0.82 11.37 4.49
C PRO A 114 -1.81 12.49 4.77
N ILE A 115 -2.57 12.96 3.77
CA ILE A 115 -3.65 13.94 3.98
C ILE A 115 -4.73 13.34 4.90
N SER A 116 -5.14 12.09 4.67
CA SER A 116 -6.13 11.40 5.49
C SER A 116 -5.65 11.23 6.93
N MET A 117 -4.36 10.91 7.13
CA MET A 117 -3.75 10.84 8.47
C MET A 117 -3.70 12.20 9.16
N LEU A 118 -3.47 13.29 8.42
CA LEU A 118 -3.45 14.65 8.96
C LEU A 118 -4.84 15.13 9.38
N VAL A 119 -5.88 14.82 8.60
CA VAL A 119 -7.28 15.18 8.92
C VAL A 119 -7.71 14.54 10.24
N GLU A 120 -7.36 13.27 10.45
CA GLU A 120 -7.72 12.52 11.67
C GLU A 120 -6.46 12.22 12.51
N TRP A 121 -5.65 13.26 12.80
CA TRP A 121 -4.37 13.11 13.50
C TRP A 121 -4.54 12.52 14.91
N ASP A 122 -5.50 13.05 15.67
CA ASP A 122 -5.82 12.64 17.04
C ASP A 122 -6.93 11.58 17.11
N ALA A 123 -6.96 10.68 16.11
CA ALA A 123 -7.89 9.56 16.05
C ALA A 123 -7.98 8.81 17.40
N LYS A 124 -9.20 8.50 17.84
CA LYS A 124 -9.40 7.60 18.98
C LYS A 124 -8.70 6.27 18.68
N LYS A 125 -7.84 5.76 19.58
CA LYS A 125 -6.98 4.59 19.28
C LYS A 125 -6.09 4.80 18.04
N GLY A 126 -5.48 5.98 17.91
CA GLY A 126 -4.58 6.32 16.79
C GLY A 126 -3.45 5.31 16.53
N HIS A 127 -3.03 4.56 17.56
CA HIS A 127 -2.07 3.48 17.42
C HIS A 127 -2.55 2.28 16.58
N LEU A 128 -3.86 2.20 16.28
CA LEU A 128 -4.44 1.26 15.33
C LEU A 128 -4.83 1.95 14.02
N PHE A 129 -5.35 3.18 14.09
CA PHE A 129 -5.81 3.94 12.94
C PHE A 129 -4.70 4.18 11.91
N HIS A 130 -3.59 4.79 12.34
CA HIS A 130 -2.50 5.19 11.44
C HIS A 130 -1.82 4.00 10.77
N PRO A 131 -1.52 2.88 11.49
CA PRO A 131 -1.04 1.67 10.83
C PRO A 131 -2.06 1.02 9.89
N LEU A 132 -3.35 1.01 10.20
CA LEU A 132 -4.37 0.44 9.30
C LEU A 132 -4.50 1.24 7.99
N ILE A 133 -4.47 2.57 8.07
CA ILE A 133 -4.40 3.42 6.87
C ILE A 133 -3.10 3.17 6.09
N LEU A 134 -1.96 3.02 6.77
CA LEU A 134 -0.69 2.69 6.11
C LEU A 134 -0.71 1.31 5.43
N MET A 135 -1.37 0.32 6.04
CA MET A 135 -1.58 -1.00 5.42
C MET A 135 -2.44 -0.88 4.16
N MET A 136 -3.47 -0.03 4.21
CA MET A 136 -4.33 0.26 3.07
C MET A 136 -3.56 0.92 1.92
N GLU A 137 -2.61 1.82 2.21
CA GLU A 137 -1.72 2.42 1.20
C GLU A 137 -0.98 1.33 0.40
N GLY A 138 -0.25 0.44 1.07
CA GLY A 138 0.50 -0.61 0.38
C GLY A 138 -0.40 -1.61 -0.35
N ALA A 139 -1.57 -1.95 0.23
CA ALA A 139 -2.53 -2.82 -0.44
C ALA A 139 -3.08 -2.20 -1.73
N LEU A 140 -3.44 -0.91 -1.71
CA LEU A 140 -3.92 -0.17 -2.87
C LEU A 140 -2.83 -0.03 -3.94
N ILE A 141 -1.59 0.27 -3.56
CA ILE A 141 -0.47 0.31 -4.50
C ILE A 141 -0.29 -1.07 -5.15
N GLY A 142 -0.36 -2.14 -4.36
CA GLY A 142 -0.30 -3.53 -4.83
C GLY A 142 -1.32 -3.85 -5.94
N VAL A 143 -2.55 -3.34 -5.82
CA VAL A 143 -3.60 -3.48 -6.84
C VAL A 143 -3.19 -2.83 -8.16
N PHE A 144 -2.54 -1.66 -8.14
CA PHE A 144 -2.17 -0.93 -9.35
C PHE A 144 -0.87 -1.42 -10.00
N VAL A 145 0.03 -2.06 -9.25
CA VAL A 145 1.31 -2.53 -9.78
C VAL A 145 1.31 -3.99 -10.20
N SER A 146 0.37 -4.82 -9.72
CA SER A 146 0.40 -6.27 -9.96
C SER A 146 0.02 -6.62 -11.40
N LEU A 147 0.88 -7.38 -12.09
CA LEU A 147 0.65 -7.89 -13.45
C LEU A 147 0.22 -9.37 -13.48
N ASP A 148 0.30 -10.05 -12.35
CA ASP A 148 -0.18 -11.43 -12.17
C ASP A 148 -1.57 -11.41 -11.52
N MET A 149 -2.51 -12.20 -12.05
CA MET A 149 -3.91 -12.24 -11.58
C MET A 149 -4.06 -12.72 -10.14
N PHE A 150 -3.25 -13.67 -9.69
CA PHE A 150 -3.33 -14.16 -8.30
C PHE A 150 -2.80 -13.12 -7.33
N VAL A 151 -1.69 -12.47 -7.68
CA VAL A 151 -1.10 -11.41 -6.85
C VAL A 151 -2.02 -10.19 -6.80
N PHE A 152 -2.59 -9.79 -7.94
CA PHE A 152 -3.62 -8.76 -8.02
C PHE A 152 -4.81 -9.07 -7.10
N TYR A 153 -5.37 -10.28 -7.21
CA TYR A 153 -6.51 -10.70 -6.38
C TYR A 153 -6.15 -10.72 -4.88
N ALA A 154 -4.95 -11.18 -4.54
CA ALA A 154 -4.48 -11.17 -3.14
C ALA A 154 -4.39 -9.74 -2.58
N PHE A 155 -3.91 -8.77 -3.36
CA PHE A 155 -3.90 -7.36 -2.95
C PHE A 155 -5.30 -6.78 -2.87
N TRP A 156 -6.17 -7.12 -3.82
CA TRP A 156 -7.58 -6.72 -3.80
C TRP A 156 -8.25 -7.15 -2.50
N GLU A 157 -8.14 -8.42 -2.13
CA GLU A 157 -8.65 -8.97 -0.87
C GLU A 157 -7.97 -8.34 0.36
N LEU A 158 -6.65 -8.08 0.27
CA LEU A 158 -5.92 -7.44 1.35
C LEU A 158 -6.45 -6.02 1.65
N THR A 159 -6.95 -5.27 0.66
CA THR A 159 -7.55 -3.95 0.91
C THR A 159 -8.80 -4.01 1.79
N LEU A 160 -9.52 -5.13 1.79
CA LEU A 160 -10.75 -5.30 2.57
C LEU A 160 -10.48 -5.34 4.06
N VAL A 161 -9.35 -5.93 4.47
CA VAL A 161 -8.99 -6.09 5.89
C VAL A 161 -8.85 -4.75 6.62
N PRO A 162 -7.97 -3.80 6.21
CA PRO A 162 -7.85 -2.52 6.87
C PRO A 162 -9.13 -1.70 6.75
N MET A 163 -9.81 -1.72 5.59
CA MET A 163 -11.03 -0.95 5.39
C MET A 163 -12.17 -1.42 6.32
N PHE A 164 -12.31 -2.74 6.49
CA PHE A 164 -13.27 -3.32 7.43
C PHE A 164 -13.05 -2.81 8.85
N PHE A 165 -11.82 -2.80 9.35
CA PHE A 165 -11.51 -2.31 10.69
C PHE A 165 -11.68 -0.79 10.82
N LEU A 166 -11.29 -0.04 9.79
CA LEU A 166 -11.46 1.42 9.76
C LEU A 166 -12.94 1.79 9.87
N ILE A 167 -13.80 1.15 9.07
CA ILE A 167 -15.25 1.34 9.15
C ILE A 167 -15.77 0.88 10.52
N MET A 168 -15.41 -0.32 10.98
CA MET A 168 -15.97 -0.90 12.21
C MET A 168 -15.66 -0.08 13.47
N ILE A 169 -14.46 0.52 13.57
CA ILE A 169 -13.99 1.19 14.79
C ILE A 169 -14.20 2.70 14.72
N TRP A 170 -14.05 3.33 13.56
CA TRP A 170 -14.15 4.79 13.37
C TRP A 170 -15.35 5.25 12.53
N GLY A 171 -16.16 4.33 12.00
CA GLY A 171 -17.41 4.67 11.32
C GLY A 171 -18.49 5.25 12.26
N GLY A 172 -19.57 5.73 11.65
CA GLY A 172 -20.71 6.37 12.33
C GLY A 172 -21.67 5.40 13.05
N GLU A 173 -22.93 5.82 13.18
CA GLU A 173 -23.95 5.20 14.04
C GLU A 173 -24.19 3.70 13.76
N ASP A 174 -24.16 3.27 12.49
CA ASP A 174 -24.37 1.87 12.06
C ASP A 174 -23.09 1.14 11.56
N ARG A 175 -21.92 1.53 12.07
CA ARG A 175 -20.62 1.03 11.62
C ARG A 175 -20.45 -0.50 11.59
N LYS A 176 -21.11 -1.24 12.49
CA LYS A 176 -21.06 -2.72 12.49
C LYS A 176 -21.80 -3.31 11.28
N TYR A 177 -22.97 -2.79 10.99
CA TYR A 177 -23.75 -3.21 9.82
C TYR A 177 -23.07 -2.77 8.53
N ALA A 178 -22.54 -1.54 8.48
CA ALA A 178 -21.83 -1.01 7.33
C ALA A 178 -20.55 -1.80 7.02
N SER A 179 -19.71 -2.11 8.03
CA SER A 179 -18.49 -2.91 7.83
C SER A 179 -18.78 -4.33 7.36
N MET A 180 -19.79 -4.99 7.94
CA MET A 180 -20.20 -6.33 7.52
C MET A 180 -20.76 -6.33 6.08
N LYS A 181 -21.60 -5.35 5.75
CA LYS A 181 -22.12 -5.17 4.39
C LYS A 181 -20.98 -4.93 3.40
N PHE A 182 -20.06 -4.02 3.71
CA PHE A 182 -18.90 -3.73 2.88
C PHE A 182 -18.11 -5.01 2.58
N PHE A 183 -17.82 -5.81 3.61
CA PHE A 183 -17.07 -7.05 3.44
C PHE A 183 -17.82 -8.07 2.57
N ILE A 184 -19.11 -8.30 2.82
CA ILE A 184 -19.91 -9.31 2.10
C ILE A 184 -20.16 -8.93 0.64
N TYR A 185 -20.34 -7.65 0.31
CA TYR A 185 -20.63 -7.22 -1.07
C TYR A 185 -19.39 -7.05 -1.94
N THR A 186 -18.21 -6.93 -1.33
CA THR A 186 -16.96 -6.75 -2.07
C THR A 186 -16.24 -8.09 -2.31
N PHE A 187 -16.59 -9.13 -1.55
CA PHE A 187 -16.21 -10.52 -1.75
C PHE A 187 -17.14 -11.20 -2.77
#